data_AF-A0AAX0QT36-F1
#
_entry.id   AF-A0AAX0QT36-F1
#
_cell.length_a   1.000
_cell.length_b   1.000
_cell.length_c   1.000
_cell.angle_alpha   90.00
_cell.angle_beta   90.00
_cell.angle_gamma   90.00
#
_symmetry.space_group_name_H-M   'P 1'
#
loop_
_entity.id
_entity.type
_entity.pdbx_description
1 polymer ?
#
loop_
_entity_poly.entity_id
_entity_poly.type
_entity_poly.pdbx_seq_one_letter_code
_entity_poly.pdbx_strand_id
1 'polypeptide(L)' 'MFDFETFDYSKLMWHSDWNGDEVGYDDVDVVGYYSYHDLNLYIDTSTLNILEAWFNEED' A
#
# COMPACT_ATOMS: atom_id res chain seq x y z
N MET A 1 -2.21 18.32 2.46
CA MET A 1 -3.02 17.50 1.53
C MET A 1 -2.02 16.71 0.72
N PHE A 2 -1.96 15.39 0.91
CA PHE A 2 -1.04 14.52 0.18
C PHE A 2 -1.61 14.36 -1.23
N ASP A 3 -0.85 14.75 -2.24
CA ASP A 3 -1.31 14.74 -3.64
C ASP A 3 -0.83 13.46 -4.31
N PHE A 4 -1.73 12.48 -4.41
CA PHE A 4 -1.44 11.17 -4.99
C PHE A 4 -1.21 11.22 -6.51
N GLU A 5 -1.60 12.30 -7.20
CA GLU A 5 -1.37 12.43 -8.65
C GLU A 5 0.12 12.68 -8.98
N THR A 6 0.91 13.13 -8.01
CA THR A 6 2.35 13.40 -8.17
C THR A 6 3.24 12.42 -7.43
N PHE A 7 2.65 11.39 -6.82
CA PHE A 7 3.39 10.45 -5.99
C PHE A 7 4.24 9.52 -6.87
N ASP A 8 5.56 9.59 -6.68
CA ASP A 8 6.51 8.76 -7.40
C ASP A 8 6.59 7.37 -6.75
N TYR A 9 5.79 6.44 -7.29
CA TYR A 9 5.73 5.04 -6.84
C TYR A 9 7.10 4.33 -6.90
N SER A 10 8.08 4.82 -7.67
CA SER A 10 9.43 4.22 -7.70
C SER A 10 10.20 4.37 -6.40
N LYS A 11 9.75 5.28 -5.51
CA LYS A 11 10.34 5.49 -4.18
C LYS A 11 9.79 4.53 -3.13
N LEU A 12 8.75 3.78 -3.45
CA LEU A 12 8.18 2.79 -2.55
C LEU A 12 9.13 1.59 -2.39
N MET A 13 9.39 1.23 -1.15
CA MET A 13 10.04 -0.03 -0.80
C MET A 13 8.97 -1.13 -0.76
N TRP A 14 9.08 -2.12 -1.63
CA TRP A 14 8.23 -3.32 -1.59
C TRP A 14 8.67 -4.26 -0.46
N HIS A 15 7.70 -4.85 0.24
CA HIS A 15 7.94 -5.83 1.30
C HIS A 15 7.38 -7.22 0.96
N SER A 16 6.13 -7.28 0.52
CA SER A 16 5.42 -8.53 0.23
C SER A 16 4.15 -8.28 -0.59
N ASP A 17 3.58 -9.35 -1.13
CA ASP A 17 2.25 -9.38 -1.71
C ASP A 17 1.40 -10.47 -1.05
N TRP A 18 0.09 -10.24 -0.99
CA TRP A 18 -0.90 -11.15 -0.44
C TRP A 18 -2.14 -11.20 -1.30
N ASN A 19 -2.93 -12.27 -1.19
CA ASN A 19 -4.29 -12.25 -1.72
C ASN A 19 -5.13 -11.27 -0.89
N GLY A 20 -6.06 -10.55 -1.52
CA GLY A 20 -6.82 -9.52 -0.81
C GLY A 20 -7.62 -10.07 0.37
N ASP A 21 -8.18 -11.27 0.26
CA ASP A 21 -8.93 -11.95 1.34
C ASP A 21 -8.07 -12.22 2.58
N GLU A 22 -6.76 -12.45 2.44
CA GLU A 22 -5.84 -12.67 3.56
C GLU A 22 -5.61 -11.43 4.42
N VAL A 23 -5.82 -10.24 3.84
CA VAL A 23 -5.60 -8.94 4.49
C VAL A 23 -6.88 -8.10 4.61
N GLY A 24 -8.05 -8.67 4.30
CA GLY A 24 -9.36 -8.05 4.51
C GLY A 24 -9.94 -7.25 3.35
N TYR A 25 -9.41 -7.40 2.13
CA TYR A 25 -9.93 -6.83 0.89
C TYR A 25 -10.43 -7.94 -0.05
N ASP A 26 -11.58 -8.54 0.25
CA ASP A 26 -12.14 -9.68 -0.49
C ASP A 26 -12.36 -9.43 -2.00
N ASP A 27 -12.49 -8.17 -2.42
CA ASP A 27 -12.70 -7.76 -3.82
C ASP A 27 -11.39 -7.46 -4.57
N VAL A 28 -10.22 -7.62 -3.94
CA VAL A 28 -8.91 -7.35 -4.53
C VAL A 28 -8.15 -8.67 -4.72
N ASP A 29 -7.74 -8.95 -5.96
CA ASP A 29 -6.99 -10.18 -6.25
C ASP A 29 -5.63 -10.20 -5.54
N VAL A 30 -4.84 -9.14 -5.67
CA VAL A 30 -3.48 -9.06 -5.11
C VAL A 30 -3.20 -7.69 -4.51
N VAL A 31 -2.87 -7.69 -3.23
CA VAL A 31 -2.51 -6.52 -2.43
C VAL A 31 -1.00 -6.49 -2.21
N GLY A 32 -0.34 -5.43 -2.66
CA GLY A 32 1.07 -5.19 -2.42
C GLY A 32 1.28 -4.34 -1.17
N TYR A 33 2.21 -4.77 -0.32
CA TYR A 33 2.67 -4.04 0.84
C TYR A 33 3.95 -3.26 0.53
N TYR A 34 3.86 -1.95 0.71
CA TYR A 34 4.95 -1.02 0.46
C TYR A 34 5.17 -0.10 1.66
N SER A 35 6.37 0.45 1.76
CA SER A 35 6.63 1.57 2.67
C SER A 35 7.42 2.71 2.02
N TYR A 36 7.25 3.91 2.57
CA TYR A 36 8.01 5.11 2.23
C TYR A 36 8.31 5.89 3.51
N HIS A 37 9.56 5.89 3.94
CA HIS A 37 9.93 6.32 5.30
C HIS A 37 9.08 5.56 6.34
N ASP A 38 8.35 6.28 7.19
CA ASP A 38 7.54 5.70 8.27
C ASP A 38 6.10 5.39 7.83
N LEU A 39 5.76 5.69 6.57
CA LEU A 39 4.44 5.43 5.98
C LEU A 39 4.42 4.04 5.36
N ASN A 40 3.45 3.23 5.79
CA ASN A 40 3.13 1.93 5.24
C ASN A 40 1.87 2.02 4.38
N LEU A 41 1.83 1.23 3.30
CA LEU A 41 0.80 1.29 2.27
C LEU A 41 0.39 -0.10 1.82
N TYR A 42 -0.91 -0.33 1.74
CA TYR A 42 -1.50 -1.40 0.95
C TYR A 42 -2.03 -0.85 -0.36
N ILE A 43 -1.60 -1.46 -1.46
CA ILE A 43 -1.92 -1.03 -2.82
C ILE A 43 -2.49 -2.22 -3.58
N ASP A 44 -3.65 -2.04 -4.21
CA ASP A 44 -4.16 -2.98 -5.20
C ASP A 44 -3.23 -2.94 -6.41
N THR A 45 -2.54 -4.05 -6.67
CA THR A 45 -1.53 -4.12 -7.74
C THR A 45 -2.15 -4.13 -9.14
N SER A 46 -3.44 -4.46 -9.26
CA SER A 46 -4.17 -4.46 -10.53
C SER A 46 -4.59 -3.06 -10.95
N THR A 47 -4.99 -2.22 -10.00
CA THR A 47 -5.52 -0.87 -10.26
C THR A 47 -4.58 0.26 -9.84
N LEU A 48 -3.53 -0.06 -9.08
CA LEU A 48 -2.62 0.88 -8.42
C LEU A 48 -3.31 1.83 -7.43
N ASN A 49 -4.50 1.49 -6.97
CA ASN A 49 -5.20 2.25 -5.94
C ASN A 49 -4.63 1.92 -4.56
N ILE A 50 -4.45 2.95 -3.74
CA ILE A 50 -4.09 2.79 -2.33
C ILE A 50 -5.34 2.37 -1.57
N LEU A 51 -5.28 1.21 -0.93
CA LEU A 51 -6.35 0.64 -0.12
C LEU A 51 -6.29 1.18 1.31
N GLU A 52 -5.08 1.24 1.87
CA GLU A 52 -4.85 1.72 3.23
C GLU A 52 -3.45 2.31 3.37
N ALA A 53 -3.33 3.27 4.29
CA ALA A 53 -2.09 3.98 4.59
C ALA A 53 -2.01 4.22 6.10
N TRP A 54 -0.93 3.78 6.74
CA TRP A 54 -0.73 3.95 8.18
C TRP A 54 0.73 4.25 8.50
N PHE A 55 0.95 5.00 9.57
CA PHE A 55 2.29 5.16 10.15
C PHE A 55 2.45 4.11 11.24
N ASN A 56 3.64 3.52 11.37
CA ASN A 56 3.93 2.76 12.58
C ASN A 56 3.89 3.74 13.76
N GLU A 57 3.08 3.45 14.77
CA GLU A 57 3.16 4.18 16.03
C GLU A 57 4.53 3.84 16.64
N GLU A 58 5.45 4.82 16.67
CA GLU A 58 6.66 4.69 17.49
C GLU A 58 6.19 4.61 18.96
N ASP A 59 6.46 3.48 19.62
CA ASP A 59 6.26 3.26 21.06
C ASP A 59 6.93 4.35 21.93
#